data_AF-A0A1M3N056-F1
#
_entry.id   AF-A0A1M3N056-F1
#
_cell.length_a   1.000
_cell.length_b   1.000
_cell.length_c   1.000
_cell.angle_alpha   90.00
_cell.angle_beta   90.00
_cell.angle_gamma   90.00
#
_symmetry.space_group_name_H-M   'P 1'
#
loop_
_entity.id
_entity.type
_entity.pdbx_description
1 polymer ?
#
loop_
_entity_poly.entity_id
_entity_poly.type
_entity_poly.pdbx_seq_one_letter_code
_entity_poly.pdbx_strand_id
1 'polypeptide(L)'
;MRSRLCLLRRATSVLRSLAAALTATLLVVVLMASACAPQSSRVGAGGECFLATDCAPGLICIEQADKTRLCSDDLSRVAGRPASDGGAEADGGIDEGGTSDDGAVPDDASQPPDTGAPDTSTPPDTGAPPVDASDD
;
A
#
# COMPACT_ATOMS: atom_id res chain seq x y z
N MET A 1 5.55 -48.15 53.31
CA MET A 1 4.69 -46.98 52.99
C MET A 1 5.45 -45.80 52.36
N ARG A 2 6.70 -45.50 52.77
CA ARG A 2 7.47 -44.34 52.24
C ARG A 2 7.79 -44.38 50.73
N SER A 3 7.99 -45.57 50.13
CA SER A 3 8.32 -45.70 48.70
C SER A 3 7.17 -45.29 47.76
N ARG A 4 5.91 -45.43 48.20
CA ARG A 4 4.74 -45.05 47.38
C ARG A 4 4.57 -43.54 47.28
N LEU A 5 4.92 -42.77 48.33
CA LEU A 5 4.90 -41.31 48.28
C LEU A 5 5.96 -40.70 47.34
N CYS A 6 7.11 -41.38 47.16
CA CYS A 6 8.16 -40.90 46.27
C CYS A 6 7.77 -41.00 44.79
N LEU A 7 7.07 -42.08 44.41
CA LEU A 7 6.57 -42.28 43.04
C LEU A 7 5.45 -41.29 42.69
N LEU A 8 4.55 -40.99 43.62
CA LEU A 8 3.48 -40.00 43.43
C LEU A 8 4.02 -38.57 43.26
N ARG A 9 5.09 -38.20 43.98
CA ARG A 9 5.77 -36.89 43.81
C ARG A 9 6.52 -36.76 42.48
N ARG A 10 7.14 -37.83 41.99
CA ARG A 10 7.78 -37.83 40.66
C ARG A 10 6.76 -37.78 39.53
N ALA A 11 5.66 -38.52 39.64
CA ALA A 11 4.59 -38.49 38.64
C ALA A 11 3.97 -37.09 38.52
N THR A 12 3.70 -36.43 39.65
CA THR A 12 3.12 -35.07 39.66
C THR A 12 4.07 -33.99 39.16
N SER A 13 5.40 -34.11 39.35
CA SER A 13 6.34 -33.15 38.76
C SER A 13 6.43 -33.31 37.25
N VAL A 14 6.43 -34.55 36.74
CA VAL A 14 6.48 -34.84 35.30
C VAL A 14 5.21 -34.36 34.59
N LEU A 15 4.03 -34.58 35.19
CA LEU A 15 2.75 -34.07 34.68
C LEU A 15 2.71 -32.54 34.59
N ARG A 16 3.26 -31.83 35.59
CA ARG A 16 3.34 -30.35 35.57
C ARG A 16 4.30 -29.84 34.49
N SER A 17 5.44 -30.49 34.31
CA SER A 17 6.40 -30.13 33.25
C SER A 17 5.83 -30.36 31.86
N LEU A 18 5.11 -31.48 31.65
CA LEU A 18 4.42 -31.77 30.39
C LEU A 18 3.33 -30.75 30.09
N ALA A 19 2.50 -30.40 31.08
CA ALA A 19 1.44 -29.40 30.91
C ALA A 19 2.01 -28.02 30.53
N ALA A 20 3.09 -27.58 31.18
CA ALA A 20 3.75 -26.31 30.89
C ALA A 20 4.43 -26.28 29.52
N ALA A 21 5.06 -27.39 29.11
CA ALA A 21 5.63 -27.52 27.77
C ALA A 21 4.53 -27.43 26.71
N LEU A 22 3.40 -28.11 26.94
CA LEU A 22 2.28 -28.17 25.99
C LEU A 22 1.60 -26.81 25.82
N THR A 23 1.36 -26.07 26.90
CA THR A 23 0.86 -24.68 26.82
C THR A 23 1.86 -23.74 26.15
N ALA A 24 3.16 -23.87 26.42
CA ALA A 24 4.17 -23.06 25.75
C ALA A 24 4.19 -23.32 24.23
N THR A 25 4.16 -24.58 23.79
CA THR A 25 4.05 -24.90 22.35
C THR A 25 2.75 -24.38 21.74
N LEU A 26 1.62 -24.52 22.42
CA LEU A 26 0.34 -24.02 21.92
C LEU A 26 0.38 -22.49 21.72
N LEU A 27 0.97 -21.77 22.67
CA LEU A 27 1.10 -20.32 22.63
C LEU A 27 2.01 -19.86 21.47
N VAL A 28 3.11 -20.58 21.20
CA VAL A 28 3.99 -20.33 20.05
C VAL A 28 3.25 -20.56 18.72
N VAL A 29 2.43 -21.62 18.62
CA VAL A 29 1.65 -21.90 17.40
C VAL A 29 0.61 -20.80 17.13
N VAL A 30 -0.08 -20.32 18.16
CA VAL A 30 -1.05 -19.22 18.03
C VAL A 30 -0.38 -17.92 17.58
N LEU A 31 0.81 -17.62 18.11
CA LEU A 31 1.57 -16.42 17.71
C LEU A 31 2.11 -16.51 16.28
N MET A 32 2.45 -17.69 15.79
CA MET A 32 2.89 -17.86 14.39
C MET A 32 1.75 -17.77 13.38
N ALA A 33 0.52 -18.14 13.78
CA ALA A 33 -0.64 -18.07 12.89
C ALA A 33 -1.06 -16.64 12.52
N SER A 34 -0.77 -15.64 13.37
CA SER A 34 -1.11 -14.23 13.07
C SER A 34 -0.12 -13.55 12.12
N ALA A 35 1.07 -14.12 11.91
CA ALA A 35 2.06 -13.58 10.97
C ALA A 35 1.79 -13.95 9.50
N CYS A 36 0.95 -14.96 9.27
CA CYS A 36 0.55 -15.40 7.92
C CYS A 36 -0.92 -15.15 7.63
N ALA A 37 -1.54 -14.14 8.26
CA ALA A 37 -2.83 -13.66 7.81
C ALA A 37 -2.70 -13.29 6.32
N PRO A 38 -3.47 -13.92 5.41
CA PRO A 38 -3.40 -13.59 4.00
C PRO A 38 -3.68 -12.10 3.88
N GLN A 39 -2.73 -11.38 3.27
CA GLN A 39 -2.85 -9.94 3.05
C GLN A 39 -4.26 -9.67 2.52
N SER A 40 -5.06 -8.98 3.34
CA SER A 40 -6.43 -8.58 3.00
C SER A 40 -6.43 -8.15 1.54
N SER A 41 -7.31 -8.79 0.76
CA SER A 41 -7.43 -8.68 -0.69
C SER A 41 -7.14 -7.26 -1.14
N ARG A 42 -5.92 -7.05 -1.65
CA ARG A 42 -5.49 -5.75 -2.14
C ARG A 42 -6.45 -5.31 -3.23
N VAL A 43 -6.95 -4.09 -3.11
CA VAL A 43 -7.95 -3.57 -4.03
C VAL A 43 -7.26 -3.14 -5.32
N GLY A 44 -7.90 -3.45 -6.45
CA GLY A 44 -7.41 -3.06 -7.77
C GLY A 44 -7.59 -1.57 -8.05
N ALA A 45 -7.19 -1.13 -9.25
CA ALA A 45 -7.37 0.24 -9.69
C ALA A 45 -8.86 0.66 -9.65
N GLY A 46 -9.13 1.86 -9.15
CA GLY A 46 -10.48 2.40 -8.95
C GLY A 46 -11.22 1.85 -7.73
N GLY A 47 -10.61 0.96 -6.94
CA GLY A 47 -11.17 0.48 -5.68
C GLY A 47 -10.92 1.44 -4.53
N GLU A 48 -11.83 1.46 -3.54
CA GLU A 48 -11.69 2.28 -2.35
C GLU A 48 -10.54 1.82 -1.45
N CYS A 49 -9.81 2.77 -0.87
CA CYS A 49 -8.66 2.50 -0.01
C CYS A 49 -8.59 3.50 1.16
N PHE A 50 -8.01 3.06 2.28
CA PHE A 50 -7.73 3.95 3.41
C PHE A 50 -6.24 4.20 3.55
N LEU A 51 -5.42 3.16 3.32
CA LEU A 51 -3.97 3.21 3.31
C LEU A 51 -3.42 2.74 1.95
N ALA A 52 -2.21 3.18 1.61
CA ALA A 52 -1.51 2.74 0.40
C ALA A 52 -1.24 1.22 0.39
N THR A 53 -1.17 0.59 1.56
CA THR A 53 -1.00 -0.87 1.69
C THR A 53 -2.23 -1.67 1.27
N ASP A 54 -3.40 -1.02 1.20
CA ASP A 54 -4.65 -1.65 0.79
C ASP A 54 -4.71 -1.82 -0.73
N CYS A 55 -3.88 -1.10 -1.48
CA CYS A 55 -3.85 -1.17 -2.93
C CYS A 55 -2.94 -2.30 -3.45
N ALA A 56 -3.26 -2.79 -4.64
CA ALA A 56 -2.40 -3.74 -5.35
C ALA A 56 -0.98 -3.14 -5.56
N PRO A 57 0.07 -3.98 -5.67
CA PRO A 57 1.43 -3.48 -5.91
C PRO A 57 1.47 -2.60 -7.18
N GLY A 58 2.09 -1.43 -7.07
CA GLY A 58 2.17 -0.46 -8.17
C GLY A 58 1.05 0.58 -8.21
N LEU A 59 0.06 0.48 -7.31
CA LEU A 59 -0.98 1.48 -7.12
C LEU A 59 -0.75 2.25 -5.81
N ILE A 60 -1.19 3.50 -5.75
CA ILE A 60 -1.21 4.30 -4.53
C ILE A 60 -2.63 4.78 -4.21
N CYS A 61 -2.91 4.98 -2.93
CA CYS A 61 -4.20 5.49 -2.48
C CYS A 61 -4.25 7.02 -2.61
N ILE A 62 -5.06 7.54 -3.56
CA ILE A 62 -5.17 8.98 -3.85
C ILE A 62 -6.55 9.50 -3.44
N GLU A 63 -6.58 10.61 -2.70
CA GLU A 63 -7.83 11.31 -2.37
C GLU A 63 -8.36 12.04 -3.61
N GLN A 64 -9.61 11.76 -3.97
CA GLN A 64 -10.34 12.35 -5.08
C GLN A 64 -11.04 13.65 -4.66
N ALA A 65 -11.51 14.42 -5.65
CA ALA A 65 -12.19 15.70 -5.41
C ALA A 65 -13.48 15.57 -4.58
N ASP A 66 -14.13 14.41 -4.64
CA ASP A 66 -15.34 14.06 -3.87
C ASP A 66 -15.04 13.55 -2.46
N LYS A 67 -13.79 13.66 -1.99
CA LYS A 67 -13.30 13.17 -0.69
C LYS A 67 -13.26 11.66 -0.53
N THR A 68 -13.51 10.89 -1.60
CA THR A 68 -13.24 9.46 -1.61
C THR A 68 -11.74 9.20 -1.82
N ARG A 69 -11.29 7.99 -1.50
CA ARG A 69 -9.91 7.57 -1.67
C ARG A 69 -9.88 6.32 -2.52
N LEU A 70 -9.21 6.39 -3.66
CA LEU A 70 -9.18 5.31 -4.64
C LEU A 70 -7.75 4.90 -4.95
N CYS A 71 -7.53 3.61 -5.17
CA CYS A 71 -6.28 3.09 -5.69
C CYS A 71 -6.11 3.51 -7.15
N SER A 72 -5.05 4.25 -7.47
CA SER A 72 -4.73 4.69 -8.83
C SER A 72 -3.22 4.68 -9.05
N ASP A 73 -2.79 4.44 -10.29
CA ASP A 73 -1.42 4.67 -10.76
C ASP A 73 -1.23 6.07 -11.36
N ASP A 74 -2.32 6.83 -11.57
CA ASP A 74 -2.26 8.17 -12.14
C ASP A 74 -1.78 9.19 -11.10
N LEU A 75 -0.46 9.40 -11.08
CA LEU A 75 0.20 10.42 -10.27
C LEU A 75 0.15 11.82 -10.89
N SER A 76 -0.46 12.01 -12.07
CA SER A 76 -0.44 13.30 -12.77
C SER A 76 -1.08 14.42 -11.95
N ARG A 77 -2.05 14.06 -11.08
CA ARG A 77 -2.69 15.02 -10.15
C ARG A 77 -1.86 15.34 -8.92
N VAL A 78 -1.01 14.40 -8.46
CA VAL A 78 -0.22 14.54 -7.22
C VAL A 78 1.16 15.12 -7.49
N ALA A 79 1.80 14.73 -8.60
CA ALA A 79 3.10 15.24 -9.01
C ALA A 79 3.05 16.74 -9.36
N GLY A 80 1.84 17.31 -9.52
CA GLY A 80 1.66 18.65 -10.01
C GLY A 80 2.23 18.81 -11.43
N ARG A 81 1.98 19.96 -12.04
CA ARG A 81 2.83 20.37 -13.16
C ARG A 81 4.23 20.57 -12.56
N PRO A 82 5.30 19.93 -13.08
CA PRO A 82 6.64 20.23 -12.59
C PRO A 82 6.80 21.75 -12.64
N ALA A 83 7.30 22.34 -11.54
CA ALA A 83 7.61 23.76 -11.52
C ALA A 83 8.44 24.05 -12.77
N SER A 84 7.93 24.95 -13.63
CA SER A 84 8.59 25.32 -14.88
C SER A 84 10.08 25.50 -14.59
N ASP A 85 10.93 24.74 -15.28
CA ASP A 85 12.38 24.73 -15.05
C ASP A 85 12.85 26.16 -14.82
N GLY A 86 13.21 26.44 -13.57
CA GLY A 86 13.60 27.76 -13.12
C GLY A 86 14.82 28.19 -13.90
N GLY A 87 14.61 29.04 -14.90
CA GLY A 87 15.66 29.93 -15.37
C GLY A 87 16.21 30.65 -14.15
N ALA A 88 17.51 30.54 -13.96
CA ALA A 88 18.22 31.14 -12.84
C ALA A 88 18.00 32.66 -12.83
N GLU A 89 17.08 33.13 -11.99
CA GLU A 89 17.01 34.52 -11.58
C GLU A 89 17.48 34.58 -10.13
N ALA A 90 18.42 35.50 -9.90
CA ALA A 90 19.36 35.51 -8.80
C ALA A 90 18.75 35.64 -7.40
N ASP A 91 19.43 34.99 -6.45
CA ASP A 91 19.82 35.49 -5.12
C ASP A 91 18.86 36.48 -4.42
N GLY A 92 18.20 36.00 -3.35
CA GLY A 92 17.79 36.87 -2.25
C GLY A 92 16.44 36.52 -1.62
N GLY A 93 16.47 36.11 -0.34
CA GLY A 93 15.33 36.28 0.56
C GLY A 93 14.88 35.01 1.27
N ILE A 94 15.35 34.84 2.50
CA ILE A 94 14.73 33.98 3.49
C ILE A 94 13.58 34.79 4.06
N ASP A 95 12.33 34.45 3.75
CA ASP A 95 11.16 34.99 4.45
C ASP A 95 10.46 33.85 5.19
N GLU A 96 10.86 33.68 6.45
CA GLU A 96 10.04 33.07 7.48
C GLU A 96 8.86 34.00 7.78
N GLY A 97 7.63 33.50 7.65
CA GLY A 97 6.46 34.12 8.28
C GLY A 97 5.33 34.48 7.33
N GLY A 98 4.34 33.60 7.22
CA GLY A 98 3.06 33.90 6.60
C GLY A 98 1.98 33.05 7.23
N THR A 99 1.39 33.54 8.32
CA THR A 99 0.15 33.05 8.90
C THR A 99 -0.93 32.98 7.82
N SER A 100 -1.54 31.81 7.63
CA SER A 100 -2.77 31.65 6.83
C SER A 100 -3.90 32.38 7.56
N ASP A 101 -4.16 33.62 7.14
CA ASP A 101 -5.33 34.39 7.54
C ASP A 101 -6.51 34.08 6.61
N ASP A 102 -7.68 34.02 7.23
CA ASP A 102 -9.01 33.81 6.67
C ASP A 102 -9.35 34.83 5.58
N GLY A 103 -9.85 34.37 4.43
CA GLY A 103 -10.23 35.27 3.34
C GLY A 103 -11.08 34.58 2.28
N ALA A 104 -12.38 34.50 2.53
CA ALA A 104 -13.40 34.11 1.56
C ALA A 104 -13.40 35.01 0.31
N VAL A 105 -13.49 34.41 -0.87
CA VAL A 105 -14.20 34.96 -2.04
C VAL A 105 -14.90 33.81 -2.77
N PRO A 106 -16.22 33.88 -3.03
CA PRO A 106 -16.89 32.97 -3.95
C PRO A 106 -16.74 33.53 -5.38
N ASP A 107 -16.19 32.76 -6.31
CA ASP A 107 -16.26 33.14 -7.72
C ASP A 107 -16.72 31.99 -8.60
N ASP A 108 -17.81 32.31 -9.27
CA ASP A 108 -18.59 31.57 -10.24
C ASP A 108 -17.80 31.47 -11.54
N ALA A 109 -17.26 30.28 -11.82
CA ALA A 109 -16.71 29.96 -13.13
C ALA A 109 -17.39 28.71 -13.67
N SER A 110 -18.53 28.94 -14.30
CA SER A 110 -19.12 28.06 -15.29
C SER A 110 -18.11 27.78 -16.42
N GLN A 111 -17.28 26.75 -16.28
CA GLN A 111 -16.50 26.20 -17.39
C GLN A 111 -17.31 25.10 -18.10
N PRO A 112 -17.49 25.18 -19.43
CA PRO A 112 -18.09 24.08 -20.19
C PRO A 112 -17.16 22.85 -20.18
N PRO A 113 -17.71 21.62 -20.25
CA PRO A 113 -16.90 20.41 -20.28
C PRO A 113 -16.10 20.32 -21.60
N ASP A 114 -14.78 20.23 -21.46
CA ASP A 114 -13.87 19.91 -22.56
C ASP A 114 -14.20 18.50 -23.07
N THR A 115 -14.81 18.45 -24.25
CA THR A 115 -15.11 17.21 -24.99
C THR A 115 -14.01 16.95 -26.03
N GLY A 116 -12.76 16.94 -25.55
CA GLY A 116 -11.61 16.50 -26.32
C GLY A 116 -11.68 14.98 -26.58
N ALA A 117 -11.70 14.62 -27.86
CA ALA A 117 -11.84 13.27 -28.39
C ALA A 117 -10.78 12.26 -27.87
N PRO A 118 -11.03 10.95 -27.96
CA PRO A 118 -10.04 9.93 -27.64
C PRO A 118 -8.90 9.94 -28.67
N ASP A 119 -7.68 10.24 -28.21
CA ASP A 119 -6.45 10.00 -28.96
C ASP A 119 -6.25 8.49 -29.13
N THR A 120 -6.65 8.01 -30.31
CA THR A 120 -6.37 6.66 -30.80
C THR A 120 -4.99 6.66 -31.47
N SER A 121 -3.93 6.74 -30.67
CA SER A 121 -2.59 6.38 -31.14
C SER A 121 -2.21 4.99 -30.59
N THR A 122 -2.61 4.00 -31.40
CA THR A 122 -1.90 2.75 -31.72
C THR A 122 -1.10 2.01 -30.62
N PRO A 123 -1.51 0.79 -30.21
CA PRO A 123 -0.66 -0.16 -29.48
C PRO A 123 0.42 -0.81 -30.39
N PRO A 124 1.42 -1.51 -29.81
CA PRO A 124 2.79 -1.56 -30.31
C PRO A 124 3.04 -2.56 -31.44
N ASP A 125 4.01 -2.19 -32.28
CA ASP A 125 4.61 -3.05 -33.31
C ASP A 125 5.20 -4.30 -32.64
N THR A 126 4.47 -5.40 -32.78
CA THR A 126 4.86 -6.72 -32.28
C THR A 126 5.93 -7.23 -33.22
N GLY A 127 7.20 -6.99 -32.88
CA GLY A 127 8.35 -7.54 -33.56
C GLY A 127 8.23 -9.07 -33.63
N ALA A 128 7.87 -9.56 -34.82
CA ALA A 128 7.91 -10.97 -35.15
C ALA A 128 9.37 -11.46 -35.06
N PRO A 129 9.65 -12.62 -34.44
CA PRO A 129 10.93 -13.28 -34.67
C PRO A 129 10.97 -13.77 -36.13
N PRO A 130 12.08 -13.58 -36.87
CA PRO A 130 12.24 -14.21 -38.16
C PRO A 130 12.23 -15.74 -37.98
N VAL A 131 11.36 -16.37 -38.74
CA VAL A 131 11.41 -17.81 -39.04
C VAL A 131 12.60 -18.11 -39.95
N ASP A 132 13.02 -19.37 -39.89
CA ASP A 132 13.95 -20.09 -40.76
C ASP A 132 15.46 -19.88 -40.55
N ALA A 133 16.07 -20.89 -39.92
CA ALA A 133 17.12 -21.65 -40.59
C ALA A 133 17.00 -23.12 -40.19
N SER A 134 16.51 -23.91 -41.15
CA SER A 134 16.75 -25.34 -41.22
C SER A 134 18.24 -25.56 -41.47
N ASP A 135 18.91 -26.40 -40.68
CA ASP A 135 20.17 -27.04 -41.07
C ASP A 135 20.19 -28.46 -40.45
N ASP A 136 20.72 -29.37 -41.24
CA ASP A 136 20.64 -30.84 -41.24
C ASP A 136 21.14 -31.53 -39.95
#